data_AF-A0A7G9FDU9-F1
#
_entry.id   AF-A0A7G9FDU9-F1
#
_cell.length_a   1.000
_cell.length_b   1.000
_cell.length_c   1.000
_cell.angle_alpha   90.00
_cell.angle_beta   90.00
_cell.angle_gamma   90.00
#
_symmetry.space_group_name_H-M   'P 1'
#
loop_
_entity.id
_entity.type
_entity.pdbx_description
1 polymer ?
#
loop_
_entity_poly.entity_id
_entity_poly.type
_entity_poly.pdbx_seq_one_letter_code
_entity_poly.pdbx_strand_id
1 'polypeptide(L)'
;MKIDAQFESKNGKLYALKTGEKADTGAFIPFDSGVLSGVSSEIAETEAQRFSEDKGKILAVYVPLRAAEISENIYDEMYLAALRVFLKSIEAYGAYAVVVPISDCGAERLTQAMCHTARRIKDCAAVIGFAIPDALTESEAAAFTDAMSAKHAHYVYFSNRYAGSSFVAYAVESGHEQS
;
A
#
# COMPACT_ATOMS: atom_id res chain seq x y z
N MET A 1 13.73 -11.63 -7.03
CA MET A 1 14.32 -10.28 -7.12
C MET A 1 13.96 -9.55 -5.84
N LYS A 2 14.93 -8.95 -5.15
CA LYS A 2 14.69 -8.12 -3.96
C LYS A 2 14.46 -6.70 -4.49
N ILE A 3 13.31 -6.10 -4.19
CA ILE A 3 13.09 -4.68 -4.48
C ILE A 3 13.76 -3.89 -3.37
N ASP A 4 14.58 -2.93 -3.78
CA ASP A 4 15.17 -1.96 -2.86
C ASP A 4 14.12 -0.90 -2.51
N ALA A 5 14.15 -0.43 -1.26
CA ALA A 5 13.27 0.65 -0.83
C ALA A 5 13.51 1.89 -1.71
N GLN A 6 12.42 2.50 -2.19
CA GLN A 6 12.49 3.76 -2.96
C GLN A 6 12.28 5.00 -2.07
N PHE A 7 11.64 4.81 -0.93
CA PHE A 7 11.33 5.86 0.02
C PHE A 7 11.66 5.43 1.44
N GLU A 8 11.90 6.42 2.29
CA GLU A 8 12.02 6.25 3.73
C GLU A 8 11.08 7.21 4.47
N SER A 9 10.66 6.81 5.66
CA SER A 9 9.94 7.66 6.60
C SER A 9 10.92 8.24 7.62
N LYS A 10 10.94 9.57 7.75
CA LYS A 10 11.75 10.28 8.76
C LYS A 10 10.92 11.39 9.39
N ASN A 11 10.75 11.34 10.71
CA ASN A 11 9.98 12.33 11.48
C ASN A 11 8.57 12.59 10.90
N GLY A 12 7.84 11.53 10.54
CA GLY A 12 6.49 11.63 9.98
C GLY A 12 6.41 12.11 8.53
N LYS A 13 7.54 12.29 7.85
CA LYS A 13 7.63 12.75 6.47
C LYS A 13 8.24 11.67 5.58
N LEU A 14 7.77 11.61 4.34
CA LEU A 14 8.27 10.68 3.33
C LEU A 14 9.37 11.34 2.50
N TYR A 15 10.49 10.65 2.29
CA TYR A 15 11.62 11.13 1.49
C TYR A 15 11.98 10.10 0.43
N ALA A 16 12.25 10.56 -0.80
CA ALA A 16 12.75 9.70 -1.86
C ALA A 16 14.24 9.40 -1.62
N LEU A 17 14.61 8.12 -1.52
CA LEU A 17 15.98 7.72 -1.18
C LEU A 17 17.02 8.13 -2.22
N LYS A 18 16.62 8.22 -3.50
CA LYS A 18 17.53 8.58 -4.59
C LYS A 18 17.88 10.06 -4.63
N THR A 19 16.93 10.93 -4.32
CA THR A 19 17.09 12.40 -4.47
C THR A 19 17.22 13.11 -3.12
N GLY A 20 16.79 12.47 -2.03
CA GLY A 20 16.66 13.11 -0.71
C GLY A 20 15.49 14.11 -0.63
N GLU A 21 14.70 14.24 -1.69
CA GLU A 21 13.59 15.19 -1.73
C GLU A 21 12.41 14.68 -0.90
N LYS A 22 11.76 15.61 -0.20
CA LYS A 22 10.53 15.31 0.53
C LYS A 22 9.40 15.08 -0.45
N ALA A 23 8.77 13.92 -0.38
CA ALA A 23 7.55 13.64 -1.12
C ALA A 23 6.35 14.38 -0.53
N ASP A 24 5.44 14.82 -1.39
CA ASP A 24 4.20 15.45 -0.96
C ASP A 24 3.18 14.39 -0.54
N THR A 25 2.89 14.31 0.76
CA THR A 25 1.89 13.41 1.35
C THR A 25 0.59 14.10 1.73
N GLY A 26 0.43 15.38 1.36
CA GLY A 26 -0.78 16.17 1.68
C GLY A 26 -1.91 16.01 0.67
N ALA A 27 -1.67 15.41 -0.49
CA ALA A 27 -2.67 15.25 -1.54
C ALA A 27 -2.47 13.93 -2.32
N PHE A 28 -2.79 12.81 -1.66
CA PHE A 28 -2.85 11.52 -2.37
C PHE A 28 -4.04 11.50 -3.33
N ILE A 29 -3.83 10.95 -4.53
CA ILE A 29 -4.89 10.79 -5.52
C ILE A 29 -5.68 9.52 -5.18
N PRO A 30 -6.97 9.62 -4.81
CA PRO A 30 -7.73 8.45 -4.40
C PRO A 30 -8.05 7.56 -5.61
N PHE A 31 -7.90 6.25 -5.43
CA PHE A 31 -8.35 5.24 -6.39
C PHE A 31 -8.99 4.06 -5.66
N ASP A 32 -10.29 3.82 -5.91
CA ASP A 32 -10.98 2.63 -5.42
C ASP A 32 -10.68 1.46 -6.35
N SER A 33 -9.82 0.55 -5.89
CA SER A 33 -9.45 -0.62 -6.69
C SER A 33 -10.55 -1.67 -6.79
N GLY A 34 -11.66 -1.52 -6.06
CA GLY A 34 -12.84 -2.39 -6.20
C GLY A 34 -13.36 -2.49 -7.64
N VAL A 35 -13.15 -1.45 -8.46
CA VAL A 35 -13.47 -1.43 -9.91
C VAL A 35 -12.70 -2.50 -10.71
N LEU A 36 -11.61 -3.04 -10.16
CA LEU A 36 -10.81 -4.09 -10.79
C LEU A 36 -11.35 -5.51 -10.51
N SER A 37 -12.44 -5.64 -9.76
CA SER A 37 -13.02 -6.95 -9.44
C SER A 37 -13.64 -7.57 -10.69
N GLY A 38 -13.18 -8.77 -11.06
CA GLY A 38 -13.69 -9.51 -12.22
C GLY A 38 -13.32 -8.92 -13.59
N VAL A 39 -12.46 -7.91 -13.65
CA VAL A 39 -12.02 -7.31 -14.92
C VAL A 39 -10.77 -7.98 -15.48
N SER A 40 -10.54 -7.82 -16.78
CA SER A 40 -9.35 -8.32 -17.46
C SER A 40 -8.14 -7.39 -17.28
N SER A 41 -6.96 -7.85 -17.67
CA SER A 41 -5.73 -7.04 -17.63
C SER A 41 -5.82 -5.80 -18.51
N GLU A 42 -6.47 -5.87 -19.68
CA GLU A 42 -6.64 -4.74 -20.58
C GLU A 42 -7.50 -3.64 -19.95
N ILE A 43 -8.53 -4.03 -19.18
CA ILE A 43 -9.37 -3.08 -18.46
C ILE A 43 -8.57 -2.44 -17.31
N ALA A 44 -7.77 -3.23 -16.59
CA ALA A 44 -6.91 -2.71 -15.53
C ALA A 44 -5.86 -1.70 -16.06
N GLU A 45 -5.28 -1.94 -17.24
CA GLU A 45 -4.40 -0.99 -17.93
C GLU A 45 -5.15 0.29 -18.31
N THR A 46 -6.38 0.16 -18.81
CA THR A 46 -7.24 1.30 -19.17
C THR A 46 -7.56 2.15 -17.95
N GLU A 47 -7.86 1.54 -16.80
CA GLU A 47 -8.04 2.29 -15.54
C GLU A 47 -6.76 3.02 -15.13
N ALA A 48 -5.58 2.41 -15.35
CA ALA A 48 -4.31 3.05 -15.04
C ALA A 48 -4.00 4.25 -15.95
N GLN A 49 -4.47 4.26 -17.21
CA GLN A 49 -4.23 5.37 -18.15
C GLN A 49 -4.75 6.71 -17.64
N ARG A 50 -5.76 6.69 -16.75
CA ARG A 50 -6.29 7.88 -16.07
C ARG A 50 -5.23 8.64 -15.27
N PHE A 51 -4.14 7.97 -14.91
CA PHE A 51 -3.03 8.51 -14.11
C PHE A 51 -1.74 8.67 -14.93
N SER A 52 -1.84 8.67 -16.27
CA SER A 52 -0.67 8.78 -17.16
C SER A 52 0.05 10.13 -17.07
N GLU A 53 -0.64 11.18 -16.62
CA GLU A 53 -0.08 12.52 -16.42
C GLU A 53 0.40 12.78 -14.97
N ASP A 54 0.18 11.81 -14.06
CA ASP A 54 0.43 11.96 -12.62
C ASP A 54 1.86 11.57 -12.20
N LYS A 55 2.83 11.83 -13.07
CA LYS A 55 4.24 11.53 -12.80
C LYS A 55 4.71 12.19 -11.49
N GLY A 56 5.29 11.38 -10.61
CA GLY A 56 5.78 11.81 -9.30
C GLY A 56 4.69 12.00 -8.23
N LYS A 57 3.41 11.80 -8.57
CA LYS A 57 2.30 11.83 -7.60
C LYS A 57 2.15 10.47 -6.91
N ILE A 58 1.46 10.48 -5.78
CA ILE A 58 1.19 9.30 -4.97
C ILE A 58 -0.32 9.05 -4.98
N LEU A 59 -0.71 7.83 -5.38
CA LEU A 59 -2.08 7.35 -5.32
C LEU A 59 -2.35 6.69 -3.96
N ALA A 60 -3.52 6.97 -3.39
CA ALA A 60 -4.10 6.16 -2.32
C ALA A 60 -4.97 5.08 -2.96
N VAL A 61 -4.43 3.87 -3.09
CA VAL A 61 -5.10 2.72 -3.70
C VAL A 61 -5.89 1.99 -2.61
N TYR A 62 -7.19 2.26 -2.53
CA TYR A 62 -8.10 1.62 -1.59
C TYR A 62 -8.37 0.19 -2.04
N VAL A 63 -8.00 -0.78 -1.22
CA VAL A 63 -8.15 -2.22 -1.47
C VAL A 63 -9.23 -2.78 -0.54
N PRO A 64 -10.45 -3.01 -1.06
CA PRO A 64 -11.49 -3.68 -0.29
C PRO A 64 -11.10 -5.13 0.01
N LEU A 65 -11.22 -5.55 1.27
CA LEU A 65 -10.96 -6.94 1.65
C LEU A 65 -11.82 -7.90 0.82
N ARG A 66 -13.10 -7.58 0.64
CA ARG A 66 -14.06 -8.38 -0.15
C ARG A 66 -13.68 -8.55 -1.63
N ALA A 67 -12.79 -7.68 -2.14
CA ALA A 67 -12.26 -7.80 -3.50
C ALA A 67 -10.99 -8.67 -3.51
N ALA A 68 -10.14 -8.54 -2.49
CA ALA A 68 -8.93 -9.36 -2.36
C ALA A 68 -9.19 -10.80 -1.89
N GLU A 69 -10.29 -11.02 -1.17
CA GLU A 69 -10.62 -12.27 -0.50
C GLU A 69 -12.11 -12.62 -0.68
N ILE A 70 -12.37 -13.74 -1.35
CA ILE A 70 -13.72 -14.26 -1.66
C ILE A 70 -14.39 -14.80 -0.40
N SER A 71 -13.62 -15.56 0.38
CA SER A 71 -13.99 -16.09 1.69
C SER A 71 -12.73 -16.29 2.51
N GLU A 72 -12.85 -16.51 3.82
CA GLU A 72 -11.69 -16.64 4.71
C GLU A 72 -10.59 -17.56 4.14
N ASN A 73 -9.40 -17.00 3.95
CA ASN A 73 -8.22 -17.63 3.37
C ASN A 73 -8.35 -18.14 1.92
N ILE A 74 -9.38 -17.69 1.19
CA ILE A 74 -9.59 -17.93 -0.23
C ILE A 74 -9.54 -16.59 -0.96
N TYR A 75 -8.40 -16.33 -1.61
CA TYR A 75 -8.10 -15.05 -2.25
C TYR A 75 -8.59 -14.99 -3.70
N ASP A 76 -9.05 -13.83 -4.13
CA ASP A 76 -9.38 -13.58 -5.54
C ASP A 76 -8.09 -13.30 -6.33
N GLU A 77 -7.53 -14.36 -6.88
CA GLU A 77 -6.27 -14.27 -7.62
C GLU A 77 -6.40 -13.55 -8.97
N MET A 78 -7.63 -13.42 -9.50
CA MET A 78 -7.90 -12.64 -10.71
C MET A 78 -7.88 -11.15 -10.39
N TYR A 79 -8.58 -10.74 -9.34
CA TYR A 79 -8.52 -9.37 -8.83
C TYR A 79 -7.09 -8.96 -8.49
N LEU A 80 -6.33 -9.81 -7.79
CA LEU A 80 -4.94 -9.49 -7.42
C LEU A 80 -4.01 -9.42 -8.64
N ALA A 81 -4.30 -10.16 -9.71
CA ALA A 81 -3.59 -10.02 -10.97
C ALA A 81 -3.92 -8.69 -11.67
N ALA A 82 -5.21 -8.29 -11.71
CA ALA A 82 -5.63 -7.00 -12.24
C ALA A 82 -5.03 -5.83 -11.45
N LEU A 83 -5.05 -5.89 -10.12
CA LEU A 83 -4.40 -4.92 -9.24
C LEU A 83 -2.90 -4.80 -9.54
N ARG A 84 -2.20 -5.92 -9.72
CA ARG A 84 -0.79 -5.92 -10.09
C ARG A 84 -0.56 -5.24 -11.46
N VAL A 85 -1.40 -5.52 -12.45
CA VAL A 85 -1.32 -4.89 -13.78
C VAL A 85 -1.53 -3.38 -13.71
N PHE A 86 -2.55 -2.94 -12.96
CA PHE A 86 -2.78 -1.53 -12.68
C PHE A 86 -1.55 -0.87 -12.05
N LEU A 87 -1.00 -1.46 -10.97
CA LEU A 87 0.17 -0.94 -10.26
C LEU A 87 1.42 -0.90 -11.15
N LYS A 88 1.61 -1.89 -12.03
CA LYS A 88 2.70 -1.90 -13.01
C LYS A 88 2.54 -0.85 -14.10
N SER A 89 1.31 -0.51 -14.45
CA SER A 89 1.03 0.52 -15.44
C SER A 89 1.33 1.91 -14.88
N ILE A 90 0.88 2.22 -13.67
CA ILE A 90 1.21 3.51 -13.02
C ILE A 90 2.72 3.65 -12.75
N GLU A 91 3.42 2.54 -12.49
CA GLU A 91 4.88 2.51 -12.39
C GLU A 91 5.55 2.95 -13.68
N ALA A 92 5.05 2.50 -14.83
CA ALA A 92 5.55 2.92 -16.14
C ALA A 92 5.31 4.42 -16.42
N TYR A 93 4.24 4.99 -15.86
CA TYR A 93 3.97 6.44 -15.92
C TYR A 93 4.80 7.26 -14.91
N GLY A 94 5.49 6.59 -13.99
CA GLY A 94 6.30 7.22 -12.95
C GLY A 94 5.46 7.77 -11.79
N ALA A 95 4.24 7.29 -11.60
CA ALA A 95 3.44 7.52 -10.41
C ALA A 95 3.72 6.45 -9.35
N TYR A 96 3.36 6.73 -8.10
CA TYR A 96 3.56 5.86 -6.96
C TYR A 96 2.24 5.50 -6.29
N ALA A 97 2.23 4.47 -5.44
CA ALA A 97 1.03 4.04 -4.71
C ALA A 97 1.31 3.74 -3.24
N VAL A 98 0.33 4.08 -2.40
CA VAL A 98 0.15 3.55 -1.05
C VAL A 98 -1.10 2.69 -1.06
N VAL A 99 -0.99 1.45 -0.60
CA VAL A 99 -2.13 0.53 -0.48
C VAL A 99 -2.88 0.86 0.80
N VAL A 100 -4.17 1.11 0.71
CA VAL A 100 -5.04 1.46 1.83
C VAL A 100 -6.06 0.33 2.04
N PRO A 101 -5.88 -0.55 3.04
CA PRO A 101 -6.83 -1.64 3.28
C PRO A 101 -8.18 -1.08 3.75
N ILE A 102 -9.27 -1.53 3.11
CA ILE A 102 -10.65 -1.23 3.51
C ILE A 102 -11.32 -2.52 3.96
N SER A 103 -11.69 -2.59 5.24
CA SER A 103 -12.31 -3.78 5.82
C SER A 103 -13.12 -3.47 7.08
N ASP A 104 -14.18 -4.23 7.29
CA ASP A 104 -14.98 -4.28 8.51
C ASP A 104 -14.76 -5.59 9.31
N CYS A 105 -13.73 -6.38 8.96
CA CYS A 105 -13.41 -7.65 9.63
C CYS A 105 -12.40 -7.49 10.78
N GLY A 106 -12.18 -8.57 11.53
CA GLY A 106 -11.14 -8.62 12.57
C GLY A 106 -9.71 -8.46 12.03
N ALA A 107 -8.82 -7.97 12.90
CA ALA A 107 -7.44 -7.62 12.58
C ALA A 107 -6.62 -8.76 11.98
N GLU A 108 -6.79 -9.99 12.49
CA GLU A 108 -6.04 -11.16 12.03
C GLU A 108 -6.32 -11.48 10.56
N ARG A 109 -7.61 -11.59 10.20
CA ARG A 109 -8.05 -11.87 8.83
C ARG A 109 -7.59 -10.77 7.86
N LEU A 110 -7.69 -9.50 8.28
CA LEU A 110 -7.19 -8.38 7.50
C LEU A 110 -5.68 -8.48 7.26
N THR A 111 -4.91 -8.82 8.30
CA THR A 111 -3.46 -8.97 8.23
C THR A 111 -3.07 -10.09 7.26
N GLN A 112 -3.75 -11.24 7.32
CA GLN A 112 -3.51 -12.37 6.41
C GLN A 112 -3.79 -11.99 4.95
N ALA A 113 -4.93 -11.36 4.68
CA ALA A 113 -5.29 -10.92 3.34
C ALA A 113 -4.31 -9.87 2.78
N MET A 114 -3.86 -8.93 3.62
CA MET A 114 -2.88 -7.92 3.19
C MET A 114 -1.48 -8.51 3.00
N CYS A 115 -1.08 -9.51 3.80
CA CYS A 115 0.16 -10.27 3.56
C CYS A 115 0.12 -10.99 2.20
N HIS A 116 -1.03 -11.60 1.86
CA HIS A 116 -1.19 -12.24 0.55
C HIS A 116 -1.21 -11.21 -0.59
N THR A 117 -1.89 -10.09 -0.40
CA THR A 117 -1.90 -8.96 -1.35
C THR A 117 -0.48 -8.44 -1.60
N ALA A 118 0.27 -8.17 -0.53
CA ALA A 118 1.67 -7.74 -0.58
C ALA A 118 2.55 -8.73 -1.33
N ARG A 119 2.35 -10.04 -1.13
CA ARG A 119 3.06 -11.09 -1.88
C ARG A 119 2.76 -11.02 -3.37
N ARG A 120 1.52 -10.73 -3.77
CA ARG A 120 1.11 -10.65 -5.18
C ARG A 120 1.64 -9.41 -5.88
N ILE A 121 1.78 -8.29 -5.18
CA ILE A 121 2.25 -7.01 -5.75
C ILE A 121 3.72 -6.70 -5.42
N LYS A 122 4.45 -7.64 -4.81
CA LYS A 122 5.82 -7.45 -4.30
C LYS A 122 6.85 -7.02 -5.34
N ASP A 123 6.52 -7.14 -6.61
CA ASP A 123 7.40 -6.77 -7.71
C ASP A 123 7.01 -5.42 -8.34
N CYS A 124 5.96 -4.74 -7.85
CA CYS A 124 5.58 -3.37 -8.19
C CYS A 124 6.43 -2.39 -7.37
N ALA A 125 7.50 -1.87 -7.97
CA ALA A 125 8.38 -0.89 -7.35
C ALA A 125 7.65 0.43 -7.03
N ALA A 126 6.60 0.78 -7.78
CA ALA A 126 5.77 1.96 -7.51
C ALA A 126 5.04 1.90 -6.15
N VAL A 127 4.88 0.71 -5.55
CA VAL A 127 4.23 0.58 -4.24
C VAL A 127 5.20 0.99 -3.15
N ILE A 128 4.91 2.12 -2.52
CA ILE A 128 5.68 2.70 -1.41
C ILE A 128 5.44 1.92 -0.12
N GLY A 129 4.20 1.49 0.10
CA GLY A 129 3.82 0.67 1.24
C GLY A 129 2.34 0.72 1.56
N PHE A 130 1.99 0.59 2.84
CA PHE A 130 0.64 0.30 3.31
C PHE A 130 0.16 1.28 4.37
N ALA A 131 -1.10 1.69 4.30
CA ALA A 131 -1.76 2.35 5.41
C ALA A 131 -2.14 1.34 6.50
N ILE A 132 -1.93 1.73 7.75
CA ILE A 132 -2.42 1.05 8.94
C ILE A 132 -3.88 1.46 9.11
N PRO A 133 -4.84 0.52 9.07
CA PRO A 133 -6.25 0.83 9.21
C PRO A 133 -6.56 1.47 10.57
N ASP A 134 -7.34 2.56 10.56
CA ASP A 134 -7.64 3.35 11.76
C ASP A 134 -8.45 2.56 12.81
N ALA A 135 -9.05 1.43 12.43
CA ALA A 135 -9.79 0.55 13.33
C ALA A 135 -8.91 -0.38 14.19
N LEU A 136 -7.63 -0.61 13.83
CA LEU A 136 -6.75 -1.58 14.52
C LEU A 136 -6.18 -0.99 15.81
N THR A 137 -6.43 -1.58 16.98
CA THR A 137 -5.75 -1.17 18.24
C THR A 137 -4.21 -1.11 18.09
N GLU A 138 -3.51 -0.42 18.99
CA GLU A 138 -2.04 -0.29 18.91
C GLU A 138 -1.32 -1.65 18.82
N SER A 139 -1.76 -2.65 19.58
CA SER A 139 -1.22 -4.01 19.50
C SER A 139 -1.51 -4.70 18.17
N GLU A 140 -2.71 -4.52 17.62
CA GLU A 140 -3.09 -5.05 16.31
C GLU A 140 -2.32 -4.38 15.16
N ALA A 141 -2.08 -3.06 15.27
CA ALA A 141 -1.26 -2.32 14.33
C ALA A 141 0.20 -2.82 14.35
N ALA A 142 0.78 -3.04 15.53
CA ALA A 142 2.12 -3.61 15.67
C ALA A 142 2.21 -5.02 15.06
N ALA A 143 1.23 -5.89 15.37
CA ALA A 143 1.16 -7.22 14.78
C ALA A 143 1.01 -7.19 13.25
N PHE A 144 0.22 -6.25 12.72
CA PHE A 144 0.08 -6.03 11.28
C PHE A 144 1.42 -5.63 10.63
N THR A 145 2.13 -4.66 11.22
CA THR A 145 3.43 -4.21 10.69
C THR A 145 4.50 -5.29 10.78
N ASP A 146 4.52 -6.07 11.86
CA ASP A 146 5.46 -7.18 12.04
C ASP A 146 5.23 -8.28 11.01
N ALA A 147 3.98 -8.68 10.80
CA ALA A 147 3.63 -9.70 9.82
C ALA A 147 4.00 -9.28 8.38
N MET A 148 3.72 -8.03 8.03
CA MET A 148 4.02 -7.48 6.71
C MET A 148 5.54 -7.32 6.48
N SER A 149 6.25 -6.76 7.46
CA SER A 149 7.69 -6.48 7.37
C SER A 149 8.55 -7.75 7.33
N ALA A 150 8.10 -8.84 7.94
CA ALA A 150 8.81 -10.13 7.94
C ALA A 150 9.18 -10.63 6.53
N LYS A 151 8.36 -10.33 5.52
CA LYS A 151 8.61 -10.68 4.11
C LYS A 151 8.77 -9.47 3.19
N HIS A 152 8.36 -8.30 3.65
CA HIS A 152 8.29 -7.08 2.84
C HIS A 152 8.85 -5.85 3.58
N ALA A 153 10.06 -5.98 4.12
CA ALA A 153 10.73 -4.93 4.91
C ALA A 153 10.98 -3.59 4.19
N HIS A 154 10.75 -3.51 2.88
CA HIS A 154 10.94 -2.29 2.09
C HIS A 154 9.72 -1.35 2.12
N TYR A 155 8.56 -1.81 2.61
CA TYR A 155 7.37 -0.98 2.67
C TYR A 155 7.43 0.03 3.81
N VAL A 156 7.01 1.25 3.50
CA VAL A 156 6.73 2.29 4.49
C VAL A 156 5.29 2.16 4.96
N TYR A 157 5.06 2.30 6.27
CA TYR A 157 3.71 2.28 6.83
C TYR A 157 3.18 3.69 7.00
N PHE A 158 1.88 3.89 6.80
CA PHE A 158 1.23 5.19 6.92
C PHE A 158 0.08 5.12 7.93
N SER A 159 -0.09 6.12 8.77
CA SER A 159 -1.24 6.25 9.65
C SER A 159 -2.13 7.39 9.16
N ASN A 160 -3.45 7.17 9.18
CA ASN A 160 -4.46 8.18 8.90
C ASN A 160 -5.17 8.67 10.19
N ARG A 161 -4.86 8.07 11.35
CA ARG A 161 -5.51 8.31 12.65
C ARG A 161 -5.46 9.74 13.17
N TYR A 162 -4.47 10.53 12.76
CA TYR A 162 -4.14 11.80 13.42
C TYR A 162 -4.15 13.03 12.52
N ALA A 163 -4.48 12.91 11.23
CA ALA A 163 -4.22 14.00 10.28
C ALA A 163 -5.37 14.34 9.33
N GLY A 164 -6.62 14.06 9.74
CA GLY A 164 -7.83 14.67 9.16
C GLY A 164 -7.78 14.84 7.64
N SER A 165 -7.75 13.73 6.90
CA SER A 165 -7.58 13.59 5.43
C SER A 165 -6.16 13.64 4.85
N SER A 166 -5.11 13.67 5.69
CA SER A 166 -3.71 13.49 5.27
C SER A 166 -3.13 12.17 5.80
N PHE A 167 -2.28 11.52 5.00
CA PHE A 167 -1.54 10.33 5.44
C PHE A 167 -0.20 10.75 6.05
N VAL A 168 0.08 10.30 7.27
CA VAL A 168 1.36 10.51 7.95
C VAL A 168 2.17 9.24 7.85
N ALA A 169 3.41 9.31 7.35
CA ALA A 169 4.30 8.14 7.34
C ALA A 169 4.62 7.75 8.80
N TYR A 170 4.29 6.52 9.19
CA TYR A 170 4.61 5.96 10.50
C TYR A 170 6.13 5.76 10.58
N ALA A 171 6.76 6.24 11.65
CA ALA A 171 8.10 5.81 11.98
C ALA A 171 7.95 4.55 12.83
N VAL A 172 8.34 3.39 12.28
CA VAL A 172 8.58 2.22 13.13
C VAL A 172 9.84 2.57 13.92
N GLU A 173 9.70 2.94 15.18
CA GLU A 173 10.85 3.05 16.07
C GLU A 173 11.47 1.65 16.17
N SER A 174 12.55 1.42 15.42
CA SER A 174 13.43 0.30 15.68
C SER A 174 13.91 0.47 17.12
N GLY A 175 13.42 -0.39 18.01
CA GLY A 175 13.83 -0.43 19.40
C GLY A 175 15.35 -0.55 19.50
N HIS A 176 16.00 0.58 19.71
CA HIS A 176 17.27 0.66 20.41
C HIS A 176 17.02 1.52 21.63
N GLU A 177 16.50 0.87 22.67
CA GLU A 177 16.77 1.26 24.04
C GLU A 177 18.31 1.34 24.17
N GLN A 178 18.83 2.55 24.20
CA GLN A 178 20.16 2.83 24.70
C GLN A 178 20.13 2.57 26.21
N SER A 179 20.90 1.57 26.66
CA SER A 179 21.45 1.58 28.04
C SER A 179 22.63 2.54 28.11
#